data_AF-A0A645FRI6-F1
#
_entry.id   AF-A0A645FRI6-F1
#
_cell.length_a   1.000
_cell.length_b   1.000
_cell.length_c   1.000
_cell.angle_alpha   90.00
_cell.angle_beta   90.00
_cell.angle_gamma   90.00
#
_symmetry.space_group_name_H-M   'P 1'
#
loop_
_entity.id
_entity.type
_entity.pdbx_description
1 polymer ?
#
loop_
_entity_poly.entity_id
_entity_poly.type
_entity_poly.pdbx_seq_one_letter_code
_entity_poly.pdbx_strand_id
1 'polypeptide(L)'
;MIENLKMVAMSRIILNNVDHIQASWLTTGIAAAQLALNCGADDMGSVMIEENVVSSAGANFRLNPTQMQQVIREAGFEPWLRNQDYTPRQLAD
;
A
#
# COMPACT_ATOMS: atom_id res chain seq x y z
N MET A 1 10.85 -10.40 -3.77
CA MET A 1 11.06 -9.01 -3.33
C MET A 1 11.61 -8.13 -4.46
N ILE A 2 12.86 -8.32 -4.90
CA ILE A 2 13.51 -7.45 -5.92
C ILE A 2 12.70 -7.37 -7.23
N GLU A 3 12.24 -8.50 -7.76
CA GLU A 3 11.47 -8.51 -9.02
C GLU A 3 10.14 -7.74 -8.91
N ASN A 4 9.49 -7.77 -7.74
CA ASN A 4 8.28 -6.97 -7.51
C ASN A 4 8.60 -5.47 -7.53
N LEU A 5 9.69 -5.05 -6.89
CA LEU A 5 10.11 -3.65 -6.86
C LEU A 5 10.47 -3.13 -8.26
N LYS A 6 11.18 -3.95 -9.06
CA LYS A 6 11.44 -3.64 -10.47
C LYS A 6 10.13 -3.50 -11.26
N MET A 7 9.18 -4.39 -11.03
CA MET A 7 7.88 -4.33 -11.69
C MET A 7 7.13 -3.04 -11.35
N VAL A 8 7.09 -2.63 -10.08
CA VAL A 8 6.51 -1.35 -9.65
C VAL A 8 7.19 -0.16 -10.34
N ALA A 9 8.53 -0.12 -10.33
CA ALA A 9 9.29 0.96 -10.96
C ALA A 9 9.06 1.05 -12.48
N MET A 10 9.07 -0.09 -13.18
CA MET A 10 8.77 -0.14 -14.60
C MET A 10 7.33 0.28 -14.89
N SER A 11 6.36 -0.16 -14.10
CA SER A 11 4.95 0.25 -14.24
C SER A 11 4.81 1.77 -14.11
N ARG A 12 5.47 2.41 -13.14
CA ARG A 12 5.43 3.87 -12.99
C ARG A 12 5.99 4.60 -14.21
N ILE A 13 7.01 4.05 -14.86
CA ILE A 13 7.64 4.66 -16.03
C ILE A 13 6.81 4.44 -17.31
N ILE A 14 6.25 3.23 -17.48
CA ILE A 14 5.61 2.81 -18.72
C ILE A 14 4.13 3.20 -18.77
N LEU A 15 3.40 3.05 -17.65
CA LEU A 15 1.96 3.27 -17.57
C LEU A 15 1.64 4.74 -17.29
N ASN A 16 1.92 5.60 -18.27
CA ASN A 16 1.71 7.05 -18.17
C ASN A 16 0.23 7.49 -18.07
N ASN A 17 -0.71 6.56 -18.21
CA ASN A 17 -2.15 6.75 -18.13
C ASN A 17 -2.79 6.08 -16.91
N VAL A 18 -1.98 5.58 -15.98
CA VAL A 18 -2.43 4.99 -14.72
C VAL A 18 -1.88 5.85 -13.58
N ASP A 19 -2.76 6.60 -12.93
CA ASP A 19 -2.36 7.60 -11.93
C ASP A 19 -1.76 6.94 -10.68
N HIS A 20 -2.34 5.82 -10.23
CA HIS A 20 -2.03 5.20 -8.94
C HIS A 20 -1.52 3.78 -9.08
N ILE A 21 -0.44 3.46 -8.36
CA ILE A 21 0.12 2.11 -8.29
C ILE A 21 0.11 1.64 -6.84
N GLN A 22 -0.51 0.47 -6.61
CA GLN A 22 -0.64 -0.10 -5.28
C GLN A 22 0.56 -0.96 -4.89
N ALA A 23 1.06 -0.77 -3.67
CA ALA A 23 2.01 -1.66 -3.02
C ALA A 23 1.30 -2.90 -2.44
N SER A 24 1.76 -4.10 -2.80
CA SER A 24 1.12 -5.36 -2.39
C SER A 24 1.61 -5.89 -1.03
N TRP A 25 1.44 -5.11 0.03
CA TRP A 25 1.98 -5.43 1.36
C TRP A 25 1.46 -6.74 1.96
N LEU A 26 0.23 -7.17 1.64
CA LEU A 26 -0.36 -8.42 2.11
C LEU A 26 0.37 -9.66 1.58
N THR A 27 0.93 -9.59 0.37
CA THR A 27 1.63 -10.72 -0.26
C THR A 27 3.14 -10.61 -0.10
N THR A 28 3.69 -9.39 -0.16
CA THR A 28 5.14 -9.18 -0.15
C THR A 28 5.72 -8.76 1.18
N GLY A 29 4.87 -8.47 2.17
CA GLY A 29 5.26 -7.96 3.48
C GLY A 29 5.48 -6.45 3.51
N ILE A 30 5.55 -5.93 4.74
CA ILE A 30 5.59 -4.49 5.04
C ILE A 30 6.88 -3.84 4.50
N ALA A 31 8.04 -4.45 4.75
CA ALA A 31 9.33 -3.90 4.32
C ALA A 31 9.41 -3.75 2.80
N ALA A 32 8.88 -4.73 2.05
CA ALA A 32 8.81 -4.65 0.60
C ALA A 32 7.87 -3.55 0.13
N ALA A 33 6.76 -3.31 0.84
CA ALA A 33 5.81 -2.25 0.51
C ALA A 33 6.40 -0.85 0.76
N GLN A 34 7.15 -0.65 1.85
CA GLN A 34 7.88 0.60 2.10
C GLN A 34 8.90 0.91 1.01
N LEU A 35 9.62 -0.12 0.54
CA LEU A 35 10.52 0.03 -0.60
C LEU A 35 9.74 0.30 -1.90
N ALA A 36 8.56 -0.29 -2.09
CA ALA A 36 7.73 -0.06 -3.26
C ALA A 36 7.27 1.40 -3.36
N LEU A 37 7.01 2.08 -2.24
CA LEU A 37 6.72 3.52 -2.23
C LEU A 37 7.87 4.33 -2.85
N ASN A 38 9.11 3.98 -2.51
CA ASN A 38 10.31 4.58 -3.11
C ASN A 38 10.53 4.16 -4.58
N CYS A 39 9.85 3.12 -5.05
CA CYS A 39 9.88 2.67 -6.45
C CYS A 39 8.71 3.22 -7.28
N GLY A 40 7.88 4.12 -6.74
CA GLY A 40 6.82 4.79 -7.47
C GLY A 40 5.40 4.25 -7.21
N ALA A 41 5.22 3.34 -6.26
CA ALA A 41 3.90 3.11 -5.69
C ALA A 41 3.49 4.30 -4.82
N ASP A 42 2.20 4.61 -4.77
CA ASP A 42 1.65 5.68 -3.95
C ASP A 42 0.43 5.22 -3.11
N ASP A 43 -0.06 4.01 -3.38
CA ASP A 43 -1.21 3.44 -2.67
C ASP A 43 -0.80 2.22 -1.82
N MET A 44 -0.94 2.32 -0.51
CA MET A 44 -0.73 1.18 0.41
C MET A 44 -1.95 0.26 0.51
N GLY A 45 -3.05 0.59 -0.17
CA GLY A 45 -4.30 -0.15 -0.09
C GLY A 45 -5.01 0.04 1.26
N SER A 46 -5.95 -0.87 1.54
CA SER A 46 -6.78 -0.81 2.75
C SER A 46 -6.19 -1.62 3.90
N VAL A 47 -6.56 -1.24 5.12
CA VAL A 47 -6.40 -2.10 6.30
C VAL A 47 -7.48 -3.19 6.30
N MET A 48 -7.16 -4.34 6.86
CA MET A 48 -8.10 -5.44 6.98
C MET A 48 -9.05 -5.17 8.16
N ILE A 49 -10.34 -4.99 7.88
CA ILE A 49 -11.40 -4.87 8.89
C ILE A 49 -11.99 -6.28 9.05
N GLU A 50 -11.57 -6.97 10.11
CA GLU A 50 -12.05 -8.29 10.58
C GLU A 50 -11.70 -9.60 9.85
N GLU A 51 -11.66 -10.64 10.68
CA GLU A 51 -10.91 -11.90 10.62
C GLU A 51 -11.43 -13.00 9.68
N ASN A 52 -12.39 -12.71 8.80
CA ASN A 52 -13.15 -13.75 8.09
C ASN A 52 -12.73 -14.07 6.65
N VAL A 53 -11.67 -13.45 6.11
CA VAL A 53 -11.27 -13.70 4.69
C VAL A 53 -9.82 -14.16 4.52
N VAL A 54 -9.06 -14.36 5.61
CA VAL A 54 -7.61 -14.69 5.54
C VAL A 54 -7.21 -15.91 6.36
N SER A 55 -8.15 -16.78 6.75
CA SER A 55 -7.75 -18.17 7.04
C SER A 55 -7.42 -18.93 5.73
N SER A 56 -7.90 -18.46 4.58
CA SER A 56 -7.79 -19.17 3.29
C SER A 56 -6.64 -18.70 2.38
N ALA A 57 -6.11 -17.49 2.56
CA ALA A 57 -5.13 -16.88 1.65
C ALA A 57 -3.67 -16.88 2.16
N GLY A 58 -3.42 -17.40 3.37
CA GLY A 58 -2.06 -17.58 3.90
C GLY A 58 -1.27 -16.30 4.21
N ALA A 59 -1.89 -15.12 4.16
CA ALA A 59 -1.24 -13.85 4.45
C ALA A 59 -1.18 -13.60 5.97
N ASN A 60 0.04 -13.66 6.53
CA ASN A 60 0.31 -13.45 7.96
C ASN A 60 0.48 -11.97 8.34
N PHE A 61 0.47 -11.05 7.37
CA PHE A 61 0.70 -9.63 7.62
C PHE A 61 -0.60 -8.92 7.96
N ARG A 62 -0.67 -8.31 9.15
CA ARG A 62 -1.80 -7.51 9.61
C ARG A 62 -1.31 -6.11 9.98
N LEU A 63 -2.04 -5.09 9.53
CA LEU A 63 -1.83 -3.69 9.91
C LEU A 63 -3.17 -3.07 10.28
N ASN A 64 -3.21 -2.37 11.41
CA ASN A 64 -4.31 -1.47 11.74
C ASN A 64 -4.04 -0.07 11.12
N PRO A 65 -5.03 0.85 11.12
CA PRO A 65 -4.89 2.17 10.51
C PRO A 65 -3.68 2.96 11.01
N THR A 66 -3.46 2.97 12.33
CA THR A 66 -2.35 3.70 12.96
C THR A 66 -1.00 3.13 12.54
N GLN A 67 -0.87 1.80 12.50
CA GLN A 67 0.35 1.13 12.05
C GLN A 67 0.61 1.40 10.57
N MET A 68 -0.41 1.41 9.72
CA MET A 68 -0.24 1.75 8.30
C MET A 68 0.30 3.17 8.12
N GLN A 69 -0.26 4.14 8.84
CA GLN A 69 0.24 5.50 8.82
C GLN A 69 1.70 5.59 9.29
N GLN A 70 2.05 4.86 10.35
CA GLN A 70 3.41 4.82 10.86
C GLN A 70 4.38 4.25 9.82
N VAL A 71 4.03 3.13 9.19
CA VAL A 71 4.82 2.49 8.12
C VAL A 71 5.06 3.44 6.95
N ILE A 72 4.05 4.22 6.54
CA ILE A 72 4.16 5.22 5.47
C ILE A 72 5.13 6.35 5.87
N ARG A 73 5.00 6.87 7.10
CA ARG A 73 5.91 7.90 7.63
C ARG A 73 7.35 7.43 7.73
N GLU A 74 7.56 6.20 8.21
CA GLU A 74 8.88 5.57 8.29
C GLU A 74 9.54 5.38 6.91
N ALA A 75 8.74 5.26 5.85
CA ALA A 75 9.23 5.22 4.48
C ALA A 75 9.57 6.62 3.90
N GLY A 76 9.31 7.70 4.66
CA GLY A 76 9.58 9.08 4.27
C GLY A 76 8.43 9.80 3.55
N PHE A 77 7.20 9.27 3.63
CA PHE A 77 6.03 9.81 2.94
C PHE A 77 4.94 10.28 3.92
N GLU A 78 4.03 11.13 3.46
CA GLU A 78 2.88 11.58 4.25
C GLU A 78 1.67 10.64 4.02
N PRO A 79 1.08 10.05 5.07
CA PRO A 79 -0.11 9.22 4.92
C PRO A 79 -1.32 10.04 4.48
N TRP A 80 -2.00 9.56 3.44
CA TRP A 80 -3.21 10.20 2.95
C TRP A 80 -4.40 9.24 2.95
N LEU A 81 -5.45 9.60 3.69
CA LEU A 81 -6.68 8.82 3.71
C LEU A 81 -7.51 9.17 2.47
N ARG A 82 -7.89 8.16 1.69
CA ARG A 82 -8.60 8.31 0.42
C ARG A 82 -9.95 7.60 0.39
N ASN A 83 -10.84 8.09 -0.47
CA ASN A 83 -12.00 7.34 -0.96
C ASN A 83 -11.59 6.36 -2.07
N GLN A 84 -12.55 5.58 -2.58
CA GLN A 84 -12.31 4.61 -3.66
C GLN A 84 -11.90 5.27 -4.98
N ASP A 85 -12.31 6.53 -5.20
CA ASP A 85 -11.96 7.36 -6.35
C ASP A 85 -10.70 8.20 -6.12
N TYR A 86 -9.91 7.88 -5.09
CA TYR A 86 -8.70 8.59 -4.69
C TYR A 86 -8.89 10.05 -4.24
N THR A 87 -10.13 10.50 -4.03
CA THR A 87 -10.35 11.81 -3.40
C THR A 87 -9.99 11.79 -1.91
N PRO A 88 -9.54 12.92 -1.33
CA PRO A 88 -9.25 13.01 0.10
C PRO A 88 -10.49 12.66 0.93
N ARG A 89 -10.34 11.72 1.84
CA ARG A 89 -11.39 11.34 2.80
C ARG A 89 -11.12 11.99 4.15
N GLN A 90 -12.11 12.72 4.65
CA GLN A 90 -12.12 13.21 6.01
C GLN A 90 -12.72 12.14 6.93
N LEU A 91 -12.12 11.94 8.10
CA LEU A 91 -12.77 11.19 9.18
C LEU A 91 -13.87 12.09 9.73
N ALA A 92 -15.06 11.53 9.96
CA ALA A 92 -16.08 12.23 10.73
C ALA A 92 -15.56 12.43 12.16
N ASP A 93 -15.84 13.60 12.74
CA ASP A 93 -15.51 13.94 14.13
C ASP A 93 -16.13 12.97 15.15
#